data_AF-A0A8T2UXC4-F1
#
_entry.id   AF-A0A8T2UXC4-F1
#
_cell.length_a   1.000
_cell.length_b   1.000
_cell.length_c   1.000
_cell.angle_alpha   90.00
_cell.angle_beta   90.00
_cell.angle_gamma   90.00
#
_symmetry.space_group_name_H-M   'P 1'
#
loop_
_entity.id
_entity.type
_entity.pdbx_description
1 polymer ?
#
loop_
_entity_poly.entity_id
_entity_poly.type
_entity_poly.pdbx_seq_one_letter_code
_entity_poly.pdbx_strand_id
1 'polypeptide(L)'
;MHTRKEARKKVDKVVRRFFFIEDIPLWKVKSPYFIQMLNVVGRVGQTQTRFACMFIMLSNLLGERVYNGLTSLMVSQEYTRKKVARTKKEKDVSSIILSAFFWRQARDTVKVSRDTVKVCAPILKVLCLADREGATMGLIYELSDRMIKSISSIESIDSARLEEVKNLCVERWNMLHSPLPAAAFILHPIWKSKSPQLDPKVHAGWIDLIERYTCGDIKKQGVLIDEMDMYKSIEGLFAQPIAKDERRMHNAVK
;
A
#
# COMPACT_ATOMS: atom_id res chain seq x y z
N MET A 1 24.87 -14.96 -30.05
CA MET A 1 23.59 -15.70 -29.88
C MET A 1 23.34 -16.25 -28.46
N HIS A 2 24.33 -16.23 -27.55
CA HIS A 2 24.25 -16.85 -26.22
C HIS A 2 23.35 -16.09 -25.23
N THR A 3 23.39 -14.75 -25.26
CA THR A 3 22.70 -13.84 -24.33
C THR A 3 21.17 -13.88 -24.41
N ARG A 4 20.58 -14.09 -25.60
CA ARG A 4 19.12 -14.09 -25.78
C ARG A 4 18.46 -15.37 -25.27
N LYS A 5 19.18 -16.50 -25.31
CA LYS A 5 18.71 -17.80 -24.82
C LYS A 5 18.74 -17.83 -23.28
N GLU A 6 19.75 -17.23 -22.67
CA GLU A 6 19.84 -17.06 -21.21
C GLU A 6 18.80 -16.07 -20.68
N ALA A 7 18.59 -14.94 -21.35
CA ALA A 7 17.52 -14.00 -21.00
C ALA A 7 16.14 -14.68 -21.01
N ARG A 8 15.85 -15.51 -22.03
CA ARG A 8 14.61 -16.30 -22.08
C ARG A 8 14.48 -17.29 -20.93
N LYS A 9 15.54 -18.02 -20.59
CA LYS A 9 15.53 -18.95 -19.44
C LYS A 9 15.33 -18.22 -18.11
N LYS A 10 15.90 -17.03 -17.97
CA LYS A 10 15.78 -16.19 -16.76
C LYS A 10 14.36 -15.67 -16.60
N VAL A 11 13.75 -15.19 -17.68
CA VAL A 11 12.35 -14.74 -17.71
C VAL A 11 11.41 -15.92 -17.39
N ASP A 12 11.59 -17.07 -18.03
CA ASP A 12 10.77 -18.26 -17.79
C ASP A 12 10.87 -18.75 -16.33
N LYS A 13 12.07 -18.68 -15.73
CA LYS A 13 12.27 -19.01 -14.31
C LYS A 13 11.55 -18.04 -13.37
N VAL A 14 11.61 -16.74 -13.63
CA VAL A 14 10.94 -15.70 -12.80
C VAL A 14 9.43 -15.81 -12.92
N VAL A 15 8.93 -16.01 -14.14
CA VAL A 15 7.51 -16.14 -14.44
C VAL A 15 6.92 -17.39 -13.78
N ARG A 16 7.61 -18.54 -13.85
CA ARG A 16 7.20 -19.74 -13.13
C ARG A 16 7.19 -19.56 -11.62
N ARG A 17 8.18 -18.83 -11.07
CA ARG A 17 8.24 -18.54 -9.63
C ARG A 17 7.07 -17.66 -9.18
N PHE A 18 6.72 -16.64 -9.97
CA PHE A 18 5.58 -15.78 -9.71
C PHE A 18 4.26 -16.57 -9.67
N PHE A 19 4.01 -17.45 -10.64
CA PHE A 19 2.78 -18.26 -10.64
C PHE A 19 2.72 -19.33 -9.56
N PHE A 20 3.88 -19.87 -9.15
CA PHE A 20 3.96 -20.88 -8.11
C PHE A 20 3.84 -20.29 -6.69
N ILE A 21 4.34 -19.08 -6.46
CA ILE A 21 4.25 -18.39 -5.17
C ILE A 21 2.84 -17.85 -4.93
N GLU A 22 2.19 -17.35 -5.98
CA GLU A 22 0.84 -16.76 -5.90
C GLU A 22 -0.30 -17.77 -6.13
N ASP A 23 0.04 -19.07 -6.20
CA ASP A 23 -0.89 -20.19 -6.39
C ASP A 23 -1.88 -20.03 -7.57
N ILE A 24 -1.41 -19.38 -8.65
CA ILE A 24 -2.23 -19.11 -9.83
C ILE A 24 -2.27 -20.37 -10.71
N PRO A 25 -3.45 -20.97 -10.96
CA PRO A 25 -3.55 -22.20 -11.74
C PRO A 25 -3.01 -22.03 -13.16
N LEU A 26 -2.17 -22.95 -13.63
CA LEU A 26 -1.49 -22.89 -14.94
C LEU A 26 -2.45 -22.74 -16.14
N TRP A 27 -3.70 -23.18 -16.02
CA TRP A 27 -4.71 -23.02 -17.06
C TRP A 27 -5.19 -21.57 -17.21
N LYS A 28 -5.10 -20.74 -16.15
CA LYS A 28 -5.37 -19.29 -16.25
C LYS A 28 -4.28 -18.54 -17.01
N VAL A 29 -3.05 -19.05 -17.06
CA VAL A 29 -1.96 -18.47 -17.87
C VAL A 29 -2.24 -18.61 -19.37
N LYS A 30 -3.00 -19.63 -19.77
CA LYS A 30 -3.48 -19.82 -21.15
C LYS A 30 -4.78 -19.05 -21.45
N SER A 31 -5.32 -18.31 -20.48
CA SER A 31 -6.52 -17.50 -20.69
C SER A 31 -6.26 -16.40 -21.73
N PRO A 32 -7.17 -16.17 -22.69
CA PRO A 32 -7.04 -15.10 -23.68
C PRO A 32 -6.87 -13.73 -23.04
N TYR A 33 -7.53 -13.50 -21.89
CA TYR A 33 -7.44 -12.25 -21.12
C TYR A 33 -6.06 -12.05 -20.50
N PHE A 34 -5.46 -13.12 -19.99
CA PHE A 34 -4.14 -13.07 -19.34
C PHE A 34 -3.02 -12.86 -20.37
N ILE A 35 -3.13 -13.50 -21.55
CA ILE A 35 -2.21 -13.28 -22.67
C ILE A 35 -2.37 -11.88 -23.26
N GLN A 36 -3.60 -11.34 -23.36
CA GLN A 36 -3.80 -9.94 -23.74
C GLN A 36 -3.16 -8.98 -22.74
N MET A 37 -3.35 -9.20 -21.43
CA MET A 37 -2.72 -8.39 -20.38
C MET A 37 -1.19 -8.40 -20.51
N LEU A 38 -0.57 -9.57 -20.67
CA LEU A 38 0.88 -9.67 -20.85
C LEU A 38 1.37 -9.04 -22.16
N ASN A 39 0.61 -9.12 -23.25
CA ASN A 39 0.96 -8.46 -24.51
C ASN A 39 0.83 -6.94 -24.43
N VAL A 40 -0.15 -6.43 -23.68
CA VAL A 40 -0.28 -5.00 -23.38
C VAL A 40 0.88 -4.55 -22.49
N VAL A 41 1.19 -5.28 -21.42
CA VAL A 41 2.31 -4.98 -20.52
C VAL A 41 3.66 -5.07 -21.25
N GLY A 42 3.85 -6.08 -22.10
CA GLY A 42 5.07 -6.29 -22.89
C GLY A 42 5.30 -5.26 -23.99
N ARG A 43 4.23 -4.64 -24.53
CA ARG A 43 4.33 -3.52 -25.48
C ARG A 43 4.64 -2.19 -24.79
N VAL A 44 4.36 -2.04 -23.50
CA VAL A 44 4.50 -0.80 -22.72
C VAL A 44 5.64 -0.91 -21.70
N GLY A 45 6.67 -1.71 -21.97
CA GLY A 45 7.79 -1.97 -21.06
C GLY A 45 8.73 -0.77 -20.83
N GLN A 46 8.24 0.29 -20.17
CA GLN A 46 8.96 1.32 -19.37
C GLN A 46 7.94 2.05 -18.44
N THR A 47 7.10 1.34 -17.71
CA THR A 47 5.83 1.87 -17.18
C THR A 47 5.93 2.65 -15.86
N GLN A 48 6.97 2.47 -15.04
CA GLN A 48 7.07 3.23 -13.77
C GLN A 48 7.30 4.73 -13.99
N THR A 49 8.05 5.11 -15.03
CA THR A 49 8.31 6.52 -15.35
C THR A 49 7.18 7.17 -16.15
N ARG A 50 6.46 6.45 -17.02
CA ARG A 50 5.46 7.08 -17.91
C ARG A 50 4.23 7.61 -17.18
N PHE A 51 3.65 6.84 -16.25
CA PHE A 51 2.50 7.31 -15.48
C PHE A 51 2.87 8.47 -14.56
N ALA A 52 4.02 8.37 -13.87
CA ALA A 52 4.56 9.46 -13.06
C ALA A 52 4.85 10.70 -13.91
N CYS A 53 5.47 10.56 -15.09
CA CYS A 53 5.71 11.66 -16.02
C CYS A 53 4.42 12.28 -16.54
N MET A 54 3.40 11.48 -16.89
CA MET A 54 2.11 11.99 -17.35
C MET A 54 1.37 12.73 -16.23
N PHE A 55 1.42 12.21 -15.00
CA PHE A 55 0.86 12.87 -13.83
C PHE A 55 1.58 14.20 -13.51
N ILE A 56 2.92 14.21 -13.54
CA ILE A 56 3.73 15.42 -13.32
C ILE A 56 3.47 16.45 -14.44
N MET A 57 3.42 16.00 -15.69
CA MET A 57 3.12 16.86 -16.84
C MET A 57 1.74 17.50 -16.69
N LEU A 58 0.69 16.71 -16.40
CA LEU A 58 -0.66 17.23 -16.19
C LEU A 58 -0.71 18.17 -14.98
N SER A 59 -0.03 17.84 -13.88
CA SER A 59 0.04 18.70 -12.69
C SER A 59 0.70 20.05 -13.00
N ASN A 60 1.79 20.05 -13.77
CA ASN A 60 2.47 21.27 -14.21
C ASN A 60 1.62 22.08 -15.20
N LEU A 61 0.91 21.40 -16.11
CA LEU A 61 0.01 22.00 -17.08
C LEU A 61 -1.14 22.75 -16.37
N LEU A 62 -1.65 22.19 -15.28
CA LEU A 62 -2.68 22.79 -14.43
C LEU A 62 -2.18 23.96 -13.57
N GLY A 63 -0.86 24.21 -13.51
CA GLY A 63 -0.30 25.34 -12.79
C GLY A 63 -0.84 26.66 -13.34
N GLU A 64 -1.26 27.56 -12.46
CA GLU A 64 -1.93 28.82 -12.81
C GLU A 64 -1.16 29.64 -13.85
N ARG A 65 0.17 29.73 -13.71
CA ARG A 65 1.06 30.38 -14.67
C ARG A 65 1.00 29.75 -16.06
N VAL A 66 1.01 28.42 -16.15
CA VAL A 66 1.03 27.69 -17.42
C VAL A 66 -0.34 27.76 -18.08
N TYR A 67 -1.41 27.53 -17.32
CA TYR A 67 -2.79 27.68 -17.77
C TYR A 67 -3.07 29.10 -18.33
N ASN A 68 -2.77 30.14 -17.55
CA ASN A 68 -2.99 31.53 -17.96
C ASN A 68 -2.10 31.92 -19.14
N GLY A 69 -0.84 31.45 -19.16
CA GLY A 69 0.08 31.69 -20.26
C GLY A 69 -0.39 31.06 -21.57
N LEU A 70 -0.84 29.81 -21.53
CA LEU A 70 -1.32 29.09 -22.71
C LEU A 70 -2.64 29.66 -23.26
N THR A 71 -3.59 29.96 -22.38
CA THR A 71 -4.88 30.55 -22.78
C THR A 71 -4.70 31.94 -23.37
N SER A 72 -3.87 32.79 -22.76
CA SER A 72 -3.52 34.13 -23.29
C SER A 72 -2.79 34.04 -24.64
N LEU A 73 -1.82 33.12 -24.77
CA LEU A 73 -1.10 32.90 -26.02
C LEU A 73 -2.03 32.52 -27.17
N MET A 74 -2.98 31.62 -26.92
CA MET A 74 -3.92 31.13 -27.94
C MET A 74 -4.88 32.22 -28.46
N VAL A 75 -5.15 33.26 -27.67
CA VAL A 75 -6.02 34.40 -28.05
C VAL A 75 -5.20 35.60 -28.57
N SER A 76 -3.88 35.59 -28.42
CA SER A 76 -3.02 36.71 -28.83
C SER A 76 -3.07 36.96 -30.34
N GLN A 77 -3.07 38.25 -30.74
CA GLN A 77 -3.03 38.62 -32.16
C GLN A 77 -1.73 38.16 -32.84
N GLU A 78 -0.61 38.16 -32.10
CA GLU A 78 0.69 37.72 -32.60
C GLU A 78 0.70 36.23 -32.98
N TYR A 79 0.04 35.39 -32.19
CA TYR A 79 -0.11 33.96 -32.49
C TYR A 79 -1.07 33.72 -33.66
N THR A 80 -2.24 34.36 -33.63
CA THR A 80 -3.31 34.16 -34.63
C THR A 80 -2.90 34.61 -36.04
N ARG A 81 -1.97 35.56 -36.15
CA ARG A 81 -1.42 36.03 -37.44
C ARG A 81 -0.41 35.06 -38.07
N LYS A 82 0.16 34.12 -37.32
CA LYS A 82 1.16 33.16 -37.85
C LYS A 82 0.49 32.16 -38.79
N LYS A 83 1.18 31.79 -39.88
CA LYS A 83 0.72 30.75 -40.83
C LYS A 83 0.47 29.40 -40.14
N VAL A 84 1.25 29.09 -39.12
CA VAL A 84 1.17 27.84 -38.33
C VAL A 84 -0.18 27.69 -37.62
N ALA A 85 -0.73 28.79 -37.06
CA ALA A 85 -2.03 28.80 -36.39
C ALA A 85 -3.22 28.48 -37.32
N ARG A 86 -3.04 28.54 -38.64
CA ARG A 86 -4.08 28.21 -39.63
C ARG A 86 -4.15 26.72 -39.95
N THR A 87 -3.16 25.94 -39.53
CA THR A 87 -3.13 24.50 -39.76
C THR A 87 -4.22 23.79 -38.96
N LYS A 88 -4.72 22.66 -39.48
CA LYS A 88 -5.76 21.88 -38.79
C LYS A 88 -5.32 21.43 -37.40
N LYS A 89 -4.07 20.94 -37.29
CA LYS A 89 -3.48 20.49 -36.02
C LYS A 89 -3.48 21.59 -34.95
N GLU A 90 -3.08 22.81 -35.32
CA GLU A 90 -3.04 23.91 -34.36
C GLU A 90 -4.44 24.39 -33.97
N LYS A 91 -5.41 24.38 -34.90
CA LYS A 91 -6.81 24.68 -34.57
C LYS A 91 -7.37 23.67 -33.57
N ASP A 92 -7.06 22.39 -33.74
CA ASP A 92 -7.45 21.33 -32.81
C ASP A 92 -6.82 21.58 -31.43
N VAL A 93 -5.52 21.88 -31.37
CA VAL A 93 -4.80 22.22 -30.11
C VAL A 93 -5.38 23.47 -29.45
N SER A 94 -5.65 24.53 -30.20
CA SER A 94 -6.29 25.75 -29.68
C SER A 94 -7.68 25.45 -29.12
N SER A 95 -8.47 24.60 -29.79
CA SER A 95 -9.79 24.18 -29.29
C SER A 95 -9.70 23.43 -27.95
N ILE A 96 -8.65 22.62 -27.75
CA ILE A 96 -8.42 21.88 -26.52
C ILE A 96 -8.00 22.84 -25.39
N ILE A 97 -7.06 23.74 -25.67
CA ILE A 97 -6.54 24.71 -24.68
C ILE A 97 -7.61 25.74 -24.28
N LEU A 98 -8.53 26.11 -25.17
CA LEU A 98 -9.63 27.03 -24.85
C LEU A 98 -10.85 26.30 -24.25
N SER A 99 -10.85 24.97 -24.23
CA SER A 99 -11.97 24.18 -23.70
C SER A 99 -11.95 24.12 -22.17
N ALA A 100 -12.94 24.77 -21.54
CA ALA A 100 -13.15 24.66 -20.09
C ALA A 100 -13.40 23.22 -19.63
N PHE A 101 -13.99 22.38 -20.50
CA PHE A 101 -14.22 20.96 -20.22
C PHE A 101 -12.92 20.18 -20.09
N PHE A 102 -11.97 20.40 -21.00
CA PHE A 102 -10.65 19.75 -20.96
C PHE A 102 -9.94 20.04 -19.63
N TRP A 103 -9.88 21.31 -19.23
CA TRP A 103 -9.22 21.71 -17.99
C TRP A 103 -9.89 21.17 -16.73
N ARG A 104 -11.24 21.07 -16.74
CA ARG A 104 -11.98 20.43 -15.65
C ARG A 104 -11.61 18.94 -15.55
N GLN A 105 -11.65 18.22 -16.67
CA GLN A 105 -11.30 16.81 -16.71
C GLN A 105 -9.84 16.55 -16.30
N ALA A 106 -8.90 17.40 -16.72
CA ALA A 106 -7.50 17.31 -16.31
C ALA A 106 -7.35 17.50 -14.79
N ARG A 107 -8.04 18.47 -14.18
CA ARG A 107 -8.07 18.66 -12.72
C ARG A 107 -8.64 17.46 -12.00
N ASP A 108 -9.77 16.95 -12.47
CA ASP A 108 -10.44 15.78 -11.87
C ASP A 108 -9.53 14.55 -11.93
N THR A 109 -8.85 14.35 -13.06
CA THR A 109 -7.90 13.23 -13.25
C THR A 109 -6.72 13.30 -12.29
N VAL A 110 -6.11 14.48 -12.14
CA VAL A 110 -5.00 14.70 -11.19
C VAL A 110 -5.48 14.54 -9.75
N LYS A 111 -6.68 15.06 -9.42
CA LYS A 111 -7.29 14.89 -8.09
C LYS A 111 -7.48 13.41 -7.76
N VAL A 112 -8.17 12.65 -8.62
CA VAL A 112 -8.41 11.22 -8.45
C VAL A 112 -7.09 10.47 -8.29
N SER A 113 -6.11 10.73 -9.15
CA SER A 113 -4.80 10.07 -9.07
C SER A 113 -4.09 10.33 -7.74
N ARG A 114 -4.15 11.58 -7.23
CA ARG A 114 -3.56 11.95 -5.94
C ARG A 114 -4.29 11.27 -4.78
N ASP A 115 -5.61 11.23 -4.84
CA ASP A 115 -6.46 10.58 -3.84
C ASP A 115 -6.21 9.06 -3.79
N THR A 116 -6.08 8.40 -4.95
CA THR A 116 -5.69 6.99 -5.03
C THR A 116 -4.33 6.74 -4.37
N VAL A 117 -3.34 7.60 -4.61
CA VAL A 117 -2.02 7.45 -3.97
C VAL A 117 -2.11 7.59 -2.46
N LYS A 118 -2.91 8.53 -1.94
CA LYS A 118 -3.12 8.69 -0.49
C LYS A 118 -3.71 7.44 0.16
N VAL A 119 -4.64 6.78 -0.53
CA VAL A 119 -5.27 5.53 -0.06
C VAL A 119 -4.32 4.34 -0.16
N CYS A 120 -3.63 4.18 -1.30
CA CYS A 120 -2.76 3.04 -1.54
C CYS A 120 -1.45 3.08 -0.73
N ALA A 121 -0.90 4.25 -0.45
CA ALA A 121 0.37 4.38 0.27
C ALA A 121 0.40 3.69 1.65
N PRO A 122 -0.57 3.90 2.56
CA PRO A 122 -0.59 3.19 3.84
C PRO A 122 -0.83 1.69 3.68
N ILE A 123 -1.64 1.26 2.70
CA ILE A 123 -1.89 -0.16 2.40
C ILE A 123 -0.60 -0.86 1.96
N LEU A 124 0.09 -0.27 0.98
CA LEU A 124 1.37 -0.79 0.49
C LEU A 124 2.42 -0.85 1.60
N LYS A 125 2.39 0.09 2.55
CA LYS A 125 3.32 0.05 3.69
C LYS A 125 3.11 -1.17 4.58
N VAL A 126 1.85 -1.57 4.80
CA VAL A 126 1.51 -2.80 5.55
C VAL A 126 1.92 -4.04 4.75
N LEU A 127 1.59 -4.10 3.45
CA LEU A 127 1.95 -5.23 2.59
C LEU A 127 3.47 -5.42 2.49
N CYS A 128 4.21 -4.34 2.24
CA CYS A 128 5.68 -4.37 2.21
C CYS A 128 6.33 -4.76 3.54
N LEU A 129 5.60 -4.67 4.66
CA LEU A 129 6.08 -5.18 5.95
C LEU A 129 5.72 -6.66 6.11
N ALA A 130 4.53 -7.07 5.67
CA ALA A 130 4.07 -8.45 5.70
C ALA A 130 4.94 -9.37 4.81
N ASP A 131 5.46 -8.84 3.70
CA ASP A 131 6.37 -9.56 2.80
C ASP A 131 7.79 -9.73 3.36
N ARG A 132 8.13 -9.09 4.49
CA ARG A 132 9.46 -9.23 5.11
C ARG A 132 9.50 -10.47 5.99
N GLU A 133 10.59 -11.21 5.88
CA GLU A 133 10.90 -12.32 6.79
C GLU A 133 11.21 -11.78 8.20
N GLY A 134 10.98 -12.59 9.23
CA GLY A 134 11.29 -12.27 10.62
C GLY A 134 10.11 -11.97 11.54
N ALA A 135 10.39 -11.45 12.74
CA ALA A 135 9.40 -11.12 13.77
C ALA A 135 8.63 -9.82 13.46
N THR A 136 7.95 -9.77 12.31
CA THR A 136 7.25 -8.58 11.81
C THR A 136 5.81 -8.49 12.31
N MET A 137 5.25 -9.57 12.84
CA MET A 137 3.82 -9.69 13.13
C MET A 137 3.27 -8.63 14.09
N GLY A 138 4.02 -8.27 15.14
CA GLY A 138 3.62 -7.17 16.03
C GLY A 138 3.67 -5.79 15.35
N LEU A 139 4.64 -5.57 14.45
CA LEU A 139 4.72 -4.35 13.63
C LEU A 139 3.57 -4.26 12.62
N ILE A 140 3.09 -5.39 12.11
CA ILE A 140 1.96 -5.42 11.18
C ILE A 140 0.70 -4.93 11.87
N TYR A 141 0.42 -5.36 13.11
CA TYR A 141 -0.74 -4.89 13.87
C TYR A 141 -0.76 -3.35 13.97
N GLU A 142 0.35 -2.77 14.43
CA GLU A 142 0.52 -1.34 14.61
C GLU A 142 0.40 -0.56 13.29
N LEU A 143 0.99 -1.07 12.20
CA LEU A 143 0.87 -0.42 10.90
C LEU A 143 -0.53 -0.56 10.30
N SER A 144 -1.24 -1.66 10.56
CA SER A 144 -2.63 -1.86 10.13
C SER A 144 -3.56 -0.87 10.82
N ASP A 145 -3.42 -0.67 12.14
CA ASP A 145 -4.20 0.35 12.86
C ASP A 145 -3.90 1.77 12.33
N ARG A 146 -2.62 2.10 12.14
CA ARG A 146 -2.23 3.38 11.52
C ARG A 146 -2.74 3.53 10.10
N MET A 147 -2.78 2.46 9.32
CA MET A 147 -3.32 2.46 7.96
C MET A 147 -4.80 2.83 7.98
N ILE A 148 -5.60 2.18 8.82
CA ILE A 148 -7.03 2.47 8.97
C ILE A 148 -7.23 3.94 9.37
N LYS A 149 -6.51 4.42 10.39
CA LYS A 149 -6.57 5.83 10.83
C LYS A 149 -6.17 6.81 9.72
N SER A 150 -5.15 6.46 8.93
CA SER A 150 -4.68 7.29 7.81
C SER A 150 -5.66 7.33 6.65
N ILE A 151 -6.38 6.24 6.37
CA ILE A 151 -7.43 6.20 5.34
C ILE A 151 -8.64 7.02 5.81
N SER A 152 -9.02 6.89 7.09
CA SER A 152 -10.15 7.63 7.66
C SER A 152 -9.93 9.14 7.76
N SER A 153 -8.68 9.62 7.77
CA SER A 153 -8.37 11.05 7.84
C SER A 153 -8.32 11.76 6.47
N ILE A 154 -8.60 11.06 5.37
CA ILE A 154 -8.54 11.66 4.02
C ILE A 154 -9.79 12.48 3.73
N GLU A 155 -9.70 13.80 3.90
CA GLU A 155 -10.85 14.70 3.68
C GLU A 155 -11.23 14.89 2.19
N SER A 156 -10.33 14.59 1.25
CA SER A 156 -10.55 14.86 -0.18
C SER A 156 -11.45 13.85 -0.90
N ILE A 157 -11.74 12.72 -0.25
CA ILE A 157 -12.51 11.59 -0.79
C ILE A 157 -13.85 11.51 -0.05
N ASP A 158 -14.88 11.09 -0.78
CA ASP A 158 -16.20 10.83 -0.22
C ASP A 158 -16.15 9.80 0.94
N SER A 159 -16.86 10.10 2.03
CA SER A 159 -16.79 9.31 3.27
C SER A 159 -17.33 7.89 3.09
N ALA A 160 -18.36 7.70 2.26
CA ALA A 160 -18.90 6.37 1.99
C ALA A 160 -17.88 5.49 1.25
N ARG A 161 -17.19 6.05 0.24
CA ARG A 161 -16.10 5.35 -0.47
C ARG A 161 -14.92 5.01 0.45
N LEU A 162 -14.57 5.90 1.37
CA LEU A 162 -13.52 5.61 2.35
C LEU A 162 -13.91 4.50 3.30
N GLU A 163 -15.17 4.47 3.75
CA GLU A 163 -15.67 3.41 4.61
C GLU A 163 -15.70 2.06 3.88
N GLU A 164 -16.06 2.02 2.59
CA GLU A 164 -15.94 0.81 1.76
C GLU A 164 -14.49 0.30 1.72
N VAL A 165 -13.52 1.18 1.43
CA VAL A 165 -12.10 0.79 1.40
C VAL A 165 -11.62 0.31 2.76
N LYS A 166 -12.01 0.99 3.83
CA LYS A 166 -11.66 0.61 5.21
C LYS A 166 -12.24 -0.76 5.55
N ASN A 167 -13.50 -1.02 5.19
CA ASN A 167 -14.14 -2.30 5.43
C ASN A 167 -13.41 -3.43 4.69
N LEU A 168 -13.05 -3.23 3.42
CA LEU A 168 -12.22 -4.19 2.68
C LEU A 168 -10.88 -4.46 3.36
N CYS A 169 -10.22 -3.43 3.89
CA CYS A 169 -8.96 -3.57 4.63
C CYS A 169 -9.16 -4.37 5.92
N VAL A 170 -10.23 -4.09 6.68
CA VAL A 170 -10.56 -4.77 7.94
C VAL A 170 -10.96 -6.22 7.69
N GLU A 171 -11.77 -6.50 6.67
CA GLU A 171 -12.13 -7.87 6.28
C GLU A 171 -10.89 -8.68 5.91
N ARG A 172 -10.01 -8.11 5.08
CA ARG A 172 -8.77 -8.78 4.68
C ARG A 172 -7.84 -9.00 5.88
N TRP A 173 -7.80 -8.06 6.81
CA TRP A 173 -7.07 -8.20 8.07
C TRP A 173 -7.63 -9.33 8.94
N ASN A 174 -8.95 -9.41 9.08
CA ASN A 174 -9.60 -10.46 9.88
C ASN A 174 -9.38 -11.87 9.32
N MET A 175 -9.22 -12.01 8.00
CA MET A 175 -8.86 -13.30 7.36
C MET A 175 -7.47 -13.81 7.78
N LEU A 176 -6.55 -12.96 8.22
CA LEU A 176 -5.17 -13.31 8.56
C LEU A 176 -4.98 -13.81 10.02
N HIS A 177 -6.04 -14.35 10.63
CA HIS A 177 -6.09 -14.83 12.03
C HIS A 177 -5.81 -13.76 13.09
N SER A 178 -6.87 -13.04 13.45
CA SER A 178 -6.92 -11.86 14.34
C SER A 178 -6.20 -11.92 15.71
N PRO A 179 -6.15 -13.04 16.49
CA PRO A 179 -5.57 -12.97 17.83
C PRO A 179 -4.04 -12.96 17.85
N LEU A 180 -3.39 -13.55 16.83
CA LEU A 180 -1.94 -13.73 16.82
C LEU A 180 -1.18 -12.39 16.62
N PRO A 181 -1.59 -11.48 15.71
CA PRO A 181 -0.96 -10.17 15.60
C PRO A 181 -1.12 -9.30 16.84
N ALA A 182 -2.27 -9.36 17.52
CA ALA A 182 -2.49 -8.63 18.77
C ALA A 182 -1.53 -9.12 19.87
N ALA A 183 -1.38 -10.43 20.01
CA ALA A 183 -0.43 -11.03 20.94
C ALA A 183 1.04 -10.71 20.58
N ALA A 184 1.39 -10.81 19.30
CA ALA A 184 2.72 -10.45 18.82
C ALA A 184 3.06 -8.98 19.08
N PHE A 185 2.06 -8.09 19.04
CA PHE A 185 2.24 -6.68 19.40
C PHE A 185 2.50 -6.49 20.90
N ILE A 186 1.73 -7.15 21.78
CA ILE A 186 1.93 -7.09 23.24
C ILE A 186 3.32 -7.60 23.63
N LEU A 187 3.74 -8.71 23.03
CA LEU A 187 5.01 -9.38 23.32
C LEU A 187 6.21 -8.71 22.66
N HIS A 188 6.00 -7.67 21.85
CA HIS A 188 7.09 -7.01 21.16
C HIS A 188 7.90 -6.11 22.13
N PRO A 189 9.23 -6.26 22.22
CA PRO A 189 10.04 -5.49 23.17
C PRO A 189 9.93 -3.97 23.02
N ILE A 190 9.88 -3.48 21.77
CA ILE A 190 9.73 -2.04 21.43
C ILE A 190 8.52 -1.38 22.12
N TRP A 191 7.41 -2.10 22.31
CA TRP A 191 6.19 -1.54 22.93
C TRP A 191 6.00 -1.99 24.38
N LYS A 192 6.94 -2.74 24.95
CA LYS A 192 6.89 -3.22 26.33
C LYS A 192 6.71 -2.07 27.34
N SER A 193 7.40 -0.94 27.12
CA SER A 193 7.27 0.27 27.96
C SER A 193 5.99 1.08 27.70
N LYS A 194 5.31 0.86 26.56
CA LYS A 194 4.02 1.48 26.19
C LYS A 194 2.81 0.57 26.51
N SER A 195 3.07 -0.63 27.01
CA SER A 195 2.07 -1.65 27.37
C SER A 195 0.97 -1.19 28.35
N PRO A 196 1.13 -0.18 29.22
CA PRO A 196 0.03 0.25 30.09
C PRO A 196 -1.13 0.96 29.36
N GLN A 197 -1.00 1.28 28.07
CA GLN A 197 -2.03 1.97 27.27
C GLN A 197 -2.58 1.10 26.12
N LEU A 198 -2.57 -0.23 26.29
CA LEU A 198 -3.04 -1.15 25.26
C LEU A 198 -4.54 -0.93 24.99
N ASP A 199 -4.86 -0.65 23.73
CA ASP A 199 -6.23 -0.57 23.21
C ASP A 199 -7.03 -1.80 23.71
N PRO A 200 -8.28 -1.64 24.21
CA PRO A 200 -9.14 -2.75 24.60
C PRO A 200 -9.21 -3.88 23.58
N LYS A 201 -9.09 -3.57 22.28
CA LYS A 201 -9.03 -4.57 21.20
C LYS A 201 -7.81 -5.47 21.29
N VAL A 202 -6.66 -4.94 21.69
CA VAL A 202 -5.42 -5.71 21.85
C VAL A 202 -5.55 -6.66 23.03
N HIS A 203 -6.12 -6.19 24.14
CA HIS A 203 -6.37 -7.05 25.30
C HIS A 203 -7.39 -8.16 24.98
N ALA A 204 -8.48 -7.83 24.28
CA ALA A 204 -9.44 -8.82 23.82
C ALA A 204 -8.80 -9.88 22.90
N GLY A 205 -7.93 -9.45 21.98
CA GLY A 205 -7.18 -10.37 21.10
C GLY A 205 -6.22 -11.29 21.87
N TRP A 206 -5.62 -10.81 22.95
CA TRP A 206 -4.78 -11.63 23.84
C TRP A 206 -5.59 -12.70 24.58
N ILE A 207 -6.72 -12.31 25.16
CA ILE A 207 -7.60 -13.25 25.86
C ILE A 207 -8.14 -14.32 24.89
N ASP A 208 -8.59 -13.92 23.70
CA ASP A 208 -9.01 -14.85 22.63
C ASP A 208 -7.88 -15.80 22.22
N LEU A 209 -6.62 -15.32 22.18
CA LEU A 209 -5.47 -16.20 21.91
C LEU A 209 -5.28 -17.24 23.01
N ILE A 210 -5.26 -16.82 24.28
CA ILE A 210 -5.07 -17.74 25.41
C ILE A 210 -6.18 -18.78 25.43
N GLU A 211 -7.44 -18.36 25.28
CA GLU A 211 -8.59 -19.26 25.29
C GLU A 211 -8.47 -20.36 24.22
N ARG A 212 -8.09 -19.98 22.99
CA ARG A 212 -7.85 -20.93 21.89
C ARG A 212 -6.65 -21.83 22.14
N TYR A 213 -5.55 -21.27 22.63
CA TYR A 213 -4.30 -21.99 22.85
C TYR A 213 -4.43 -23.05 23.95
N THR A 214 -5.15 -22.74 25.03
CA THR A 214 -5.37 -23.68 26.14
C THR A 214 -6.55 -24.62 25.92
N CYS A 215 -7.29 -24.46 24.82
CA CYS A 215 -8.51 -25.20 24.50
C CYS A 215 -9.53 -25.17 25.67
N GLY A 216 -9.66 -24.03 26.35
CA GLY A 216 -10.59 -23.85 27.47
C GLY A 216 -10.09 -24.34 28.84
N ASP A 217 -8.83 -24.76 28.98
CA ASP A 217 -8.26 -25.17 30.27
C ASP A 217 -8.05 -23.96 31.20
N ILE A 218 -8.98 -23.76 32.13
CA ILE A 218 -9.03 -22.61 33.05
C ILE A 218 -7.74 -22.49 33.89
N LYS A 219 -7.13 -23.61 34.30
CA LYS A 219 -5.92 -23.56 35.13
C LYS A 219 -4.75 -23.03 34.31
N LYS A 220 -4.59 -23.49 33.07
CA LYS A 220 -3.55 -22.99 32.17
C LYS A 220 -3.79 -21.55 31.74
N GLN A 221 -5.06 -21.14 31.58
CA GLN A 221 -5.41 -19.74 31.31
C GLN A 221 -4.94 -18.83 32.44
N GLY A 222 -5.24 -19.20 33.70
CA GLY A 222 -4.81 -18.45 34.88
C GLY A 222 -3.30 -18.24 34.91
N VAL A 223 -2.52 -19.31 34.73
CA VAL A 223 -1.04 -19.24 34.70
C VAL A 223 -0.53 -18.31 33.61
N LEU A 224 -1.08 -18.36 32.40
CA LEU A 224 -0.65 -17.50 31.29
C LEU A 224 -1.01 -16.02 31.50
N ILE A 225 -2.13 -15.74 32.18
CA ILE A 225 -2.51 -14.39 32.56
C ILE A 225 -1.54 -13.85 33.62
N ASP A 226 -1.23 -14.63 34.65
CA ASP A 226 -0.27 -14.27 35.69
C ASP A 226 1.14 -14.03 35.10
N GLU A 227 1.58 -14.88 34.17
CA GLU A 227 2.85 -14.70 33.45
C GLU A 227 2.89 -13.44 32.60
N MET A 228 1.76 -13.06 31.99
CA MET A 228 1.65 -11.81 31.23
C MET A 228 1.78 -10.59 32.14
N ASP A 229 1.20 -10.64 33.34
CA ASP A 229 1.34 -9.56 34.31
C ASP A 229 2.78 -9.45 34.81
N MET A 230 3.45 -10.57 35.08
CA MET A 230 4.90 -10.60 35.37
C MET A 230 5.75 -10.06 34.21
N TYR A 231 5.38 -10.35 32.96
CA TYR A 231 6.06 -9.82 31.78
C TYR A 231 5.95 -8.28 31.71
N LYS A 232 4.78 -7.72 32.00
CA LYS A 232 4.52 -6.27 32.02
C LYS A 232 5.18 -5.57 33.19
N SER A 233 5.14 -6.15 34.39
CA SER A 233 5.78 -5.62 35.60
C SER A 233 7.31 -5.77 35.57
N ILE A 234 7.84 -6.56 34.62
CA ILE A 234 9.28 -6.84 34.49
C ILE A 234 9.78 -7.54 35.77
N GLU A 235 9.06 -8.57 36.19
CA GLU A 235 9.33 -9.34 37.39
C GLU A 235 9.84 -10.75 37.06
N GLY A 236 10.41 -11.43 38.05
CA GLY A 236 10.91 -12.80 37.92
C GLY A 236 11.96 -12.96 36.81
N LEU A 237 11.75 -13.95 35.93
CA LEU A 237 12.67 -14.25 34.83
C LEU A 237 12.71 -13.13 33.77
N PHE A 238 11.66 -12.32 33.65
CA PHE A 238 11.61 -11.19 32.72
C PHE A 238 12.42 -9.98 33.19
N ALA A 239 12.86 -9.97 34.46
CA ALA A 239 13.74 -8.93 35.01
C ALA A 239 15.21 -9.10 34.64
N GLN A 240 15.60 -10.29 34.16
CA GLN A 240 17.00 -10.60 33.86
C GLN A 240 17.55 -9.71 32.73
N PRO A 241 18.85 -9.32 32.79
CA PRO A 241 19.46 -8.46 31.77
C PRO A 241 19.30 -9.02 30.35
N ILE A 242 19.35 -10.35 30.20
CA ILE A 242 19.20 -11.06 28.93
C ILE A 242 17.79 -10.95 28.33
N ALA A 243 16.76 -10.81 29.17
CA ALA A 243 15.37 -10.64 28.76
C ALA A 243 15.02 -9.16 28.44
N LYS A 244 15.90 -8.22 28.81
CA LYS A 244 15.77 -6.78 28.54
C LYS A 244 16.51 -6.33 27.28
N ASP A 245 17.32 -7.19 26.67
CA ASP A 245 18.13 -6.83 25.49
C ASP A 245 17.27 -6.81 24.20
N GLU A 246 16.76 -5.63 23.85
CA GLU A 246 15.99 -5.40 22.62
C GLU A 246 16.80 -5.66 21.33
N ARG A 247 18.14 -5.55 21.39
CA ARG A 247 19.02 -5.65 20.20
C ARG A 247 19.19 -7.08 19.72
N ARG A 248 18.90 -8.07 20.57
CA ARG A 248 18.90 -9.48 20.16
C ARG A 248 17.86 -9.80 19.09
N MET A 249 16.74 -9.09 19.05
CA MET A 249 15.74 -9.28 17.99
C MET A 249 16.19 -8.73 16.63
N HIS A 250 17.02 -7.68 16.59
CA HIS A 250 17.49 -7.08 15.34
C HIS A 250 18.41 -7.99 14.51
N ASN A 251 19.17 -8.88 15.15
CA ASN A 251 20.11 -9.76 14.47
C ASN A 251 19.53 -11.13 14.10
N ALA A 252 18.30 -11.43 14.50
CA ALA A 252 17.63 -12.70 14.21
C ALA A 252 16.99 -12.74 12.81
N VAL A 253 16.96 -11.60 12.12
CA VAL A 253 16.39 -11.47 10.77
C VAL A 253 17.53 -11.09 9.83
N LYS A 254 18.08 -12.08 9.13
CA LYS A 254 18.95 -11.89 7.97
C LYS A 254 18.18 -12.25 6.71
#